data_AF-A0A059UD51-F1
#
_entry.id   AF-A0A059UD51-F1
#
_cell.length_a   1.000
_cell.length_b   1.000
_cell.length_c   1.000
_cell.angle_alpha   90.00
_cell.angle_beta   90.00
_cell.angle_gamma   90.00
#
_symmetry.space_group_name_H-M   'P 1'
#
loop_
_entity.id
_entity.type
_entity.pdbx_description
1 polymer ?
#
loop_
_entity_poly.entity_id
_entity_poly.type
_entity_poly.pdbx_seq_one_letter_code
_entity_poly.pdbx_strand_id
1 'polypeptide(L)' 'MKRFSKIICYVLILTLMTVIFSDTLVDAVDCDVDECDTECKARGYSKGTCHDFNDIGCKCHKYS' A
#
# COMPACT_ATOMS: atom_id res chain seq x y z
N MET A 1 31.84 21.51 -17.71
CA MET A 1 30.39 21.87 -17.64
C MET A 1 29.41 20.75 -18.07
N LYS A 2 29.80 19.72 -18.83
CA LYS A 2 28.89 18.60 -19.21
C LYS A 2 28.54 17.61 -18.09
N ARG A 3 29.42 17.42 -17.10
CA ARG A 3 29.19 16.50 -15.96
C ARG A 3 28.14 17.02 -14.97
N PHE A 4 28.13 18.33 -14.69
CA PHE A 4 27.10 18.96 -13.85
C PHE A 4 25.69 18.79 -14.43
N SER A 5 25.54 18.96 -15.75
CA SER A 5 24.27 18.73 -16.44
C SER A 5 23.78 17.28 -16.33
N LYS A 6 24.68 16.30 -16.36
CA LYS A 6 24.31 14.89 -16.13
C LYS A 6 23.88 14.62 -14.70
N ILE A 7 24.62 15.15 -13.72
CA ILE A 7 24.31 14.98 -12.29
C ILE A 7 22.92 15.54 -11.98
N ILE A 8 22.61 16.75 -12.45
CA ILE A 8 21.30 17.36 -12.27
C ILE A 8 20.19 16.49 -12.90
N CYS A 9 20.43 15.94 -14.09
CA CYS A 9 19.47 15.06 -14.75
C CYS A 9 19.24 13.76 -13.96
N TYR A 10 20.30 13.14 -13.42
CA TYR A 10 20.17 11.94 -12.58
C TYR A 10 19.38 12.22 -11.31
N VAL A 11 19.62 13.36 -10.66
CA VAL A 11 18.89 13.75 -9.43
C VAL A 11 17.40 14.00 -9.72
N LEU A 12 17.07 14.64 -10.84
CA LEU A 12 15.68 14.85 -11.27
C LEU A 12 14.96 13.54 -11.57
N ILE A 13 15.62 12.59 -12.24
CA ILE A 13 15.03 11.29 -12.55
C ILE A 13 14.82 10.48 -11.26
N LEU A 14 15.80 10.47 -10.35
CA LEU A 14 15.68 9.79 -9.06
C LEU A 14 14.54 10.35 -8.21
N THR A 15 14.41 11.68 -8.14
CA THR A 15 13.33 12.33 -7.39
C THR A 15 11.95 12.06 -7.98
N LEU A 16 11.82 12.09 -9.31
CA LEU A 16 10.57 11.69 -9.99
C LEU A 16 10.21 10.24 -9.69
N MET A 17 11.17 9.31 -9.76
CA MET A 17 10.94 7.90 -9.43
C MET A 17 10.48 7.75 -7.98
N THR A 18 11.14 8.41 -7.03
CA THR A 18 10.74 8.32 -5.60
C THR A 18 9.31 8.81 -5.35
N VAL A 19 8.88 9.88 -6.01
CA VAL A 19 7.50 10.39 -5.88
C VAL A 19 6.50 9.37 -6.43
N ILE A 20 6.73 8.88 -7.66
CA ILE A 20 5.87 7.86 -8.29
C ILE A 20 5.78 6.60 -7.42
N PHE A 21 6.90 6.11 -6.87
CA PHE A 21 6.90 4.94 -5.99
C PHE A 21 6.08 5.19 -4.72
N SER A 22 6.20 6.37 -4.10
CA SER A 22 5.39 6.74 -2.93
C SER A 22 3.90 6.76 -3.25
N ASP A 23 3.48 7.37 -4.36
CA ASP A 23 2.07 7.42 -4.76
C ASP A 23 1.52 6.00 -5.08
N THR A 24 2.30 5.14 -5.74
CA THR A 24 1.89 3.75 -6.01
C THR A 24 1.83 2.86 -4.77
N LEU A 25 2.60 3.18 -3.72
CA LEU A 25 2.56 2.48 -2.44
C LEU A 25 1.37 2.91 -1.58
N VAL A 26 0.92 4.16 -1.72
CA VAL A 26 -0.27 4.66 -1.02
C VAL A 26 -1.54 4.00 -1.57
N ASP A 27 -1.59 3.70 -2.87
CA ASP A 27 -2.74 3.02 -3.49
C ASP A 27 -2.81 1.51 -3.15
N ALA A 28 -1.69 0.88 -2.81
CA ALA A 28 -1.63 -0.55 -2.47
C ALA A 28 -2.09 -0.89 -1.03
N VAL A 29 -2.55 0.12 -0.28
CA VAL A 29 -2.68 0.09 1.18
C VAL A 29 -4.08 0.58 1.62
N ASP A 30 -5.02 0.76 0.71
CA ASP A 30 -6.42 0.99 1.09
C ASP A 30 -7.09 -0.37 1.32
N CYS A 31 -7.17 -0.78 2.59
CA CYS A 31 -7.89 -1.99 2.95
C CYS A 31 -9.39 -1.71 2.82
N ASP A 32 -10.02 -2.26 1.78
CA ASP A 32 -11.47 -2.20 1.62
C ASP A 32 -12.14 -3.10 2.67
N VAL A 33 -12.86 -2.46 3.60
CA VAL A 33 -13.49 -3.14 4.74
C VAL A 33 -14.57 -4.12 4.28
N ASP A 34 -15.30 -3.79 3.21
CA ASP A 34 -16.40 -4.60 2.67
C ASP A 34 -15.86 -5.85 1.94
N GLU A 35 -14.81 -5.68 1.13
CA GLU A 35 -14.10 -6.78 0.47
C GLU A 35 -13.46 -7.69 1.52
N CYS A 36 -12.77 -7.11 2.52
CA CYS A 36 -12.16 -7.84 3.61
C CYS A 36 -13.19 -8.68 4.40
N ASP A 37 -14.34 -8.09 4.76
CA ASP A 37 -15.39 -8.80 5.49
C ASP A 37 -16.01 -9.93 4.64
N THR A 38 -16.23 -9.66 3.35
CA THR A 38 -16.76 -10.64 2.39
C THR A 38 -15.84 -11.84 2.24
N GLU A 39 -14.54 -11.60 2.04
CA GLU A 39 -13.55 -12.68 1.95
C GLU A 39 -13.44 -13.50 3.24
N CYS A 40 -13.41 -12.82 4.40
CA CYS A 40 -13.34 -13.50 5.69
C CYS A 40 -14.56 -14.40 5.92
N LYS A 41 -15.77 -13.91 5.60
CA LYS A 41 -17.00 -14.70 5.67
C LYS A 41 -16.98 -15.89 4.70
N ALA A 42 -16.49 -15.69 3.47
CA ALA A 42 -16.33 -16.78 2.50
C ALA A 42 -15.39 -17.89 2.99
N ARG A 43 -14.39 -17.55 3.81
CA ARG A 43 -13.47 -18.49 4.46
C ARG A 43 -14.03 -19.10 5.76
N GLY A 44 -15.26 -18.78 6.14
CA GLY A 44 -15.94 -19.31 7.33
C GLY A 44 -15.58 -18.60 8.64
N TYR A 45 -15.07 -17.37 8.57
CA TYR A 45 -14.94 -16.47 9.71
C TYR A 45 -16.21 -15.66 9.91
N SER A 46 -16.32 -15.02 11.08
CA SER A 46 -17.52 -14.27 11.44
C SER A 46 -17.46 -12.81 10.98
N LYS A 47 -16.24 -12.23 10.92
CA LYS A 47 -16.02 -10.84 10.54
C LYS A 47 -14.61 -10.61 10.00
N GLY A 48 -14.47 -9.74 9.00
CA GLY A 48 -13.20 -9.12 8.58
C GLY A 48 -13.08 -7.68 9.09
N THR A 49 -11.87 -7.26 9.44
CA THR A 49 -11.58 -5.87 9.83
C THR A 49 -10.25 -5.43 9.25
N CYS A 50 -10.20 -4.21 8.72
CA CYS A 50 -8.96 -3.57 8.33
C CYS A 50 -8.19 -3.05 9.54
N HIS A 51 -6.87 -3.13 9.48
CA HIS A 51 -5.97 -2.67 10.53
C HIS A 51 -5.04 -1.59 9.97
N ASP A 52 -5.11 -0.37 10.52
CA ASP A 52 -4.40 0.80 9.97
C ASP A 52 -3.02 1.06 10.59
N PHE A 53 -2.69 0.42 11.73
CA PHE A 53 -1.43 0.68 12.42
C PHE A 53 -0.43 -0.46 12.21
N ASN A 54 0.55 -0.22 11.34
CA ASN A 54 1.76 -1.02 11.12
C ASN A 54 1.60 -2.39 10.42
N ASP A 55 0.38 -2.89 10.25
CA ASP A 55 0.08 -4.16 9.57
C ASP A 55 -1.14 -3.92 8.69
N ILE A 56 -0.94 -3.18 7.58
CA ILE A 56 -2.05 -2.93 6.65
C ILE A 56 -2.45 -4.26 6.04
N GLY A 57 -3.63 -4.72 6.42
CA GLY A 57 -4.17 -5.98 5.96
C GLY A 57 -5.54 -6.27 6.53
N CYS A 58 -6.26 -7.12 5.81
CA CYS A 58 -7.52 -7.68 6.25
C CYS A 58 -7.30 -8.73 7.36
N LYS A 59 -7.94 -8.54 8.52
CA LYS A 59 -7.88 -9.48 9.64
C LYS A 59 -9.22 -10.17 9.85
N CYS A 60 -9.23 -11.50 9.75
CA CYS A 60 -10.42 -12.31 9.98
C CYS A 60 -10.56 -12.75 11.45
N HIS A 61 -11.74 -12.59 12.02
CA HIS A 61 -12.08 -12.98 13.39
C HIS A 61 -13.10 -14.11 13.38
N LYS A 62 -12.84 -15.15 14.16
CA LYS A 62 -13.80 -16.23 14.44
C LYS A 62 -14.35 -16.01 15.84
N TYR A 63 -15.66 -15.96 16.02
CA TYR A 63 -16.23 -16.10 17.35
C TYR A 63 -15.97 -17.54 17.82
N SER A 64 -15.30 -17.67 18.96
CA SER A 64 -15.13 -18.95 19.65
C SER A 64 -16.38 -19.33 20.43
#